data_AF-A0A9Q3QDL5-F1
#
_entry.id   AF-A0A9Q3QDL5-F1
#
_cell.length_a   1.000
_cell.length_b   1.000
_cell.length_c   1.000
_cell.angle_alpha   90.00
_cell.angle_beta   90.00
_cell.angle_gamma   90.00
#
_symmetry.space_group_name_H-M   'P 1'
#
loop_
_entity.id
_entity.type
_entity.pdbx_description
1 polymer ?
#
loop_
_entity_poly.entity_id
_entity_poly.type
_entity_poly.pdbx_seq_one_letter_code
_entity_poly.pdbx_strand_id
1 'polypeptide(L)'
;MQILSGVELAKSELEKLKNEIDSMNLPRKIRLGIVQVGDNPASNKYVQNKIKKAEYLGIEATLYKYDESISQDRLLKKMDSINDYSDGIIVQLPLPKHIPTQVIMDAIPYEKDIDGLSNRNEFALYNGSRTKDKFFVPATARAVLELMEHYNIKVEDKRVAVIGRSYLVGKPVAHIIKRMGASVATYDEHTGIKGVENADIVIVAAGEAKLVKEPNVKEGAIVIDVGTNLDDHLPDVISGDVDFESVKDKVAAITPVPGGVGPMTVVCLLKNLVDSIK
;
A
#
# COMPACT_ATOMS: atom_id res chain seq x y z
N MET A 1 25.52 5.68 1.48
CA MET A 1 24.09 5.40 1.24
C MET A 1 23.43 4.93 2.55
N GLN A 2 22.28 5.51 2.90
CA GLN A 2 21.43 5.07 4.01
C GLN A 2 20.40 4.02 3.55
N ILE A 3 20.21 2.95 4.32
CA ILE A 3 19.15 1.97 4.07
C ILE A 3 17.87 2.40 4.78
N LEU A 4 16.79 2.52 4.02
CA LEU A 4 15.45 2.89 4.51
C LEU A 4 14.69 1.61 4.86
N SER A 5 15.00 1.03 6.03
CA SER A 5 14.44 -0.22 6.53
C SER A 5 13.02 -0.04 7.05
N GLY A 6 12.04 -0.67 6.40
CA GLY A 6 10.68 -0.74 6.93
C GLY A 6 10.46 -1.87 7.93
N VAL A 7 11.40 -2.81 8.09
CA VAL A 7 11.28 -3.88 9.09
C VAL A 7 11.29 -3.31 10.51
N GLU A 8 12.26 -2.45 10.80
CA GLU A 8 12.42 -1.82 12.11
C GLU A 8 11.25 -0.88 12.42
N LEU A 9 10.89 -0.05 11.43
CA LEU A 9 9.76 0.85 11.53
C LEU A 9 8.46 0.08 11.77
N ALA A 10 8.18 -0.96 10.97
CA ALA A 10 6.97 -1.76 11.10
C ALA A 10 6.84 -2.40 12.48
N LYS A 11 7.96 -2.90 13.05
CA LYS A 11 7.95 -3.42 14.41
C LYS A 11 7.58 -2.34 15.42
N SER A 12 8.22 -1.18 15.34
CA SER A 12 7.95 -0.07 16.28
C SER A 12 6.52 0.46 16.19
N GLU A 13 5.99 0.60 14.98
CA GLU A 13 4.63 1.09 14.74
C GLU A 13 3.58 0.06 15.15
N LEU A 14 3.86 -1.24 14.99
CA LEU A 14 2.96 -2.29 15.47
C LEU A 14 2.83 -2.28 17.01
N GLU A 15 3.93 -2.05 17.74
CA GLU A 15 3.88 -1.90 19.20
C GLU A 15 3.11 -0.64 19.63
N LYS A 16 3.33 0.49 18.96
CA LYS A 16 2.57 1.73 19.23
C LYS A 16 1.08 1.51 19.00
N LEU A 17 0.72 0.87 17.88
CA LEU A 17 -0.67 0.59 17.53
C LEU A 17 -1.32 -0.36 18.52
N LYS A 18 -0.59 -1.35 19.03
CA LYS A 18 -1.06 -2.25 20.09
C LYS A 18 -1.43 -1.48 21.35
N ASN A 19 -0.51 -0.65 21.84
CA ASN A 19 -0.74 0.17 23.03
C ASN A 19 -1.90 1.15 22.83
N GLU A 20 -2.05 1.69 21.62
CA GLU A 20 -3.17 2.55 21.27
C GLU A 20 -4.51 1.80 21.36
N ILE A 21 -4.64 0.63 20.72
CA ILE A 21 -5.85 -0.20 20.79
C ILE A 21 -6.18 -0.57 22.24
N ASP A 22 -5.19 -0.98 23.02
CA ASP A 22 -5.36 -1.33 24.44
C ASP A 22 -5.87 -0.12 25.26
N SER A 23 -5.47 1.10 24.90
CA SER A 23 -5.92 2.33 25.57
C SER A 23 -7.35 2.78 25.22
N MET A 24 -7.90 2.32 24.10
CA MET A 24 -9.23 2.74 23.62
C MET A 24 -10.39 2.21 24.48
N ASN A 25 -10.17 1.18 25.32
CA ASN A 25 -11.18 0.57 26.19
C ASN A 25 -12.50 0.24 25.46
N LEU A 26 -12.39 -0.37 24.27
CA LEU A 26 -13.54 -0.67 23.43
C LEU A 26 -14.46 -1.74 24.06
N PRO A 27 -15.79 -1.65 23.87
CA PRO A 27 -16.75 -2.61 24.45
C PRO A 27 -16.65 -4.01 23.84
N ARG A 28 -16.00 -4.13 22.68
CA ARG A 28 -15.69 -5.40 22.00
C ARG A 28 -14.39 -5.26 21.21
N LYS A 29 -13.84 -6.39 20.76
CA LYS A 29 -12.72 -6.40 19.81
C LYS A 29 -13.12 -5.72 18.49
N ILE A 30 -12.14 -5.04 17.89
CA ILE A 30 -12.23 -4.55 16.50
C ILE A 30 -12.29 -5.77 15.58
N ARG A 31 -13.09 -5.69 14.51
CA ARG A 31 -13.32 -6.76 13.56
C ARG A 31 -12.83 -6.40 12.16
N LEU A 32 -11.89 -7.19 11.65
CA LEU A 32 -11.37 -7.08 10.28
C LEU A 32 -11.99 -8.16 9.40
N GLY A 33 -12.70 -7.76 8.36
CA GLY A 33 -13.18 -8.66 7.31
C GLY A 33 -12.18 -8.74 6.15
N ILE A 34 -11.72 -9.94 5.82
CA ILE A 34 -10.83 -10.19 4.67
C ILE A 34 -11.60 -11.03 3.65
N VAL A 35 -11.89 -10.45 2.49
CA VAL A 35 -12.58 -11.15 1.40
C VAL A 35 -11.56 -11.65 0.39
N GLN A 36 -11.57 -12.95 0.10
CA GLN A 36 -10.69 -13.55 -0.89
C GLN A 36 -11.50 -14.42 -1.85
N VAL A 37 -11.24 -14.28 -3.14
CA VAL A 37 -11.85 -15.12 -4.19
C VAL A 37 -10.75 -15.86 -4.93
N GLY A 38 -10.87 -17.18 -5.01
CA GLY A 38 -9.84 -18.06 -5.58
C GLY A 38 -8.73 -18.43 -4.58
N ASP A 39 -7.68 -19.07 -5.09
CA ASP A 39 -6.67 -19.74 -4.26
C ASP A 39 -5.21 -19.47 -4.69
N ASN A 40 -4.93 -18.24 -5.11
CA ASN A 40 -3.58 -17.86 -5.51
C ASN A 40 -2.59 -17.99 -4.32
N PRO A 41 -1.47 -18.74 -4.44
CA PRO A 41 -0.53 -18.97 -3.34
C PRO A 41 0.09 -17.70 -2.74
N ALA A 42 0.43 -16.71 -3.58
CA ALA A 42 0.96 -15.45 -3.13
C ALA A 42 -0.07 -14.68 -2.29
N SER A 43 -1.33 -14.63 -2.78
CA SER A 43 -2.45 -14.02 -2.04
C SER A 43 -2.68 -14.70 -0.69
N ASN A 44 -2.61 -16.04 -0.64
CA ASN A 44 -2.72 -16.78 0.62
C ASN A 44 -1.64 -16.36 1.64
N LYS A 45 -0.37 -16.27 1.22
CA LYS A 45 0.74 -15.85 2.09
C LYS A 45 0.52 -14.44 2.64
N TYR A 46 0.07 -13.50 1.79
CA TYR A 46 -0.25 -12.13 2.21
C TYR A 46 -1.43 -12.08 3.19
N VAL A 47 -2.52 -12.79 2.90
CA VAL A 47 -3.71 -12.86 3.78
C VAL A 47 -3.35 -13.42 5.15
N GLN A 48 -2.59 -14.52 5.19
CA GLN A 48 -2.14 -15.10 6.46
C GLN A 48 -1.27 -14.13 7.28
N ASN A 49 -0.42 -13.34 6.62
CA ASN A 49 0.35 -12.31 7.30
C ASN A 49 -0.54 -11.19 7.87
N LYS A 50 -1.59 -10.78 7.15
CA LYS A 50 -2.57 -9.79 7.64
C LYS A 50 -3.31 -10.31 8.87
N ILE A 51 -3.78 -11.56 8.85
CA ILE A 51 -4.46 -12.21 9.98
C ILE A 51 -3.54 -12.26 11.20
N LYS A 52 -2.32 -12.78 11.05
CA LYS A 52 -1.35 -12.88 12.16
C LYS A 52 -1.06 -11.54 12.83
N LYS A 53 -0.88 -10.47 12.03
CA LYS A 53 -0.64 -9.13 12.57
C LYS A 53 -1.89 -8.54 13.24
N ALA A 54 -3.08 -8.78 12.70
CA ALA A 54 -4.33 -8.36 13.32
C ALA A 54 -4.53 -9.07 14.68
N GLU A 55 -4.35 -10.39 14.73
CA GLU A 55 -4.46 -11.18 15.97
C GLU A 55 -3.46 -10.72 17.04
N TYR A 56 -2.23 -10.39 16.64
CA TYR A 56 -1.21 -9.82 17.53
C TYR A 56 -1.68 -8.52 18.22
N LEU A 57 -2.42 -7.69 17.49
CA LEU A 57 -3.03 -6.45 17.99
C LEU A 57 -4.33 -6.68 18.78
N GLY A 58 -4.77 -7.93 18.96
CA GLY A 58 -6.05 -8.24 19.61
C GLY A 58 -7.28 -8.00 18.73
N ILE A 59 -7.09 -7.79 17.43
CA ILE A 59 -8.15 -7.60 16.43
C ILE A 59 -8.70 -8.97 16.02
N GLU A 60 -10.02 -9.09 15.94
CA GLU A 60 -10.71 -10.26 15.42
C GLU A 60 -10.69 -10.22 13.89
N ALA A 61 -9.82 -11.01 13.26
CA ALA A 61 -9.73 -11.09 11.80
C ALA A 61 -10.46 -12.32 11.25
N THR A 62 -11.40 -12.10 10.34
CA THR A 62 -12.19 -13.16 9.70
C THR A 62 -11.89 -13.23 8.21
N LEU A 63 -11.45 -14.40 7.74
CA LEU A 63 -11.24 -14.68 6.33
C LEU A 63 -12.53 -15.26 5.70
N TYR A 64 -13.10 -14.51 4.78
CA TYR A 64 -14.21 -14.93 3.91
C TYR A 64 -13.65 -15.37 2.57
N LYS A 65 -13.33 -16.67 2.45
CA LYS A 65 -12.78 -17.26 1.23
C LYS A 65 -13.89 -17.88 0.37
N TYR A 66 -13.89 -17.54 -0.91
CA TYR A 66 -14.83 -18.02 -1.90
C TYR A 66 -14.13 -18.66 -3.10
N ASP A 67 -14.83 -19.57 -3.77
CA ASP A 67 -14.35 -20.21 -4.99
C ASP A 67 -14.20 -19.20 -6.14
N GLU A 68 -13.24 -19.42 -7.04
CA GLU A 68 -13.01 -18.59 -8.21
C GLU A 68 -14.27 -18.45 -9.08
N SER A 69 -15.13 -19.46 -9.14
CA SER A 69 -16.38 -19.46 -9.92
C SER A 69 -17.53 -18.63 -9.33
N ILE A 70 -17.37 -18.02 -8.15
CA ILE A 70 -18.43 -17.19 -7.56
C ILE A 70 -18.84 -16.07 -8.53
N SER A 71 -20.14 -15.83 -8.67
CA SER A 71 -20.64 -14.71 -9.48
C SER A 71 -20.55 -13.39 -8.72
N GLN A 72 -20.47 -12.27 -9.45
CA GLN A 72 -20.51 -10.92 -8.88
C GLN A 72 -21.71 -10.75 -7.93
N ASP A 73 -22.92 -11.09 -8.37
CA ASP A 73 -24.13 -10.91 -7.55
C ASP A 73 -24.12 -11.74 -6.27
N ARG A 74 -23.55 -12.95 -6.32
CA ARG A 74 -23.42 -13.79 -5.12
C ARG A 74 -22.39 -13.20 -4.16
N LEU A 75 -21.28 -12.67 -4.69
CA LEU A 75 -20.26 -12.01 -3.88
C LEU A 75 -20.83 -10.75 -3.21
N LEU A 76 -21.54 -9.90 -3.95
CA LEU A 76 -22.20 -8.71 -3.40
C LEU A 76 -23.19 -9.05 -2.28
N LYS A 77 -24.02 -10.09 -2.45
CA LYS A 77 -24.91 -10.56 -1.37
C LYS A 77 -24.16 -11.06 -0.13
N LYS A 78 -22.95 -11.59 -0.29
CA LYS A 78 -22.09 -11.96 0.85
C LYS A 78 -21.51 -10.71 1.52
N MET A 79 -21.11 -9.72 0.71
CA MET A 79 -20.60 -8.44 1.21
C MET A 79 -21.57 -7.77 2.18
N ASP A 80 -22.89 -7.82 1.96
CA ASP A 80 -23.88 -7.24 2.89
C ASP A 80 -23.67 -7.72 4.34
N SER A 81 -23.58 -9.04 4.55
CA SER A 81 -23.34 -9.60 5.89
C SER A 81 -21.95 -9.31 6.46
N ILE A 82 -20.95 -9.18 5.58
CA ILE A 82 -19.56 -8.87 5.97
C ILE A 82 -19.46 -7.40 6.38
N ASN A 83 -20.12 -6.52 5.64
CA ASN A 83 -20.29 -5.10 5.89
C ASN A 83 -20.95 -4.88 7.26
N ASP A 84 -22.00 -5.63 7.59
CA ASP A 84 -22.66 -5.50 8.89
C ASP A 84 -21.78 -5.97 10.06
N TYR A 85 -21.02 -7.04 9.88
CA TYR A 85 -20.22 -7.64 10.95
C TYR A 85 -18.90 -6.92 11.24
N SER A 86 -18.25 -6.39 10.20
CA SER A 86 -16.87 -5.91 10.25
C SER A 86 -16.79 -4.40 10.51
N ASP A 87 -15.69 -3.98 11.12
CA ASP A 87 -15.36 -2.56 11.34
C ASP A 87 -14.53 -1.97 10.20
N GLY A 88 -13.74 -2.81 9.53
CA GLY A 88 -13.08 -2.49 8.29
C GLY A 88 -12.92 -3.72 7.42
N ILE A 89 -12.93 -3.53 6.12
CA ILE A 89 -12.96 -4.60 5.13
C ILE A 89 -11.84 -4.40 4.12
N ILE A 90 -11.22 -5.50 3.75
CA ILE A 90 -10.34 -5.58 2.59
C ILE A 90 -10.84 -6.64 1.62
N VAL A 91 -10.64 -6.36 0.35
CA VAL A 91 -10.81 -7.33 -0.73
C VAL A 91 -9.42 -7.67 -1.24
N GLN A 92 -9.01 -8.93 -1.05
CA GLN A 92 -7.72 -9.39 -1.52
C GLN A 92 -7.73 -9.47 -3.05
N LEU A 93 -6.88 -8.66 -3.68
CA LEU A 93 -6.67 -8.63 -5.12
C LEU A 93 -5.56 -9.60 -5.55
N PRO A 94 -5.56 -10.05 -6.82
CA PRO A 94 -6.58 -9.77 -7.85
C PRO A 94 -7.86 -10.59 -7.64
N LEU A 95 -8.99 -10.00 -8.04
CA LEU A 95 -10.23 -10.76 -8.22
C LEU A 95 -10.22 -11.48 -9.58
N PRO A 96 -11.01 -12.57 -9.74
CA PRO A 96 -11.19 -13.23 -11.02
C PRO A 96 -11.68 -12.27 -12.11
N LYS A 97 -11.23 -12.48 -13.35
CA LYS A 97 -11.47 -11.54 -14.47
C LYS A 97 -12.94 -11.26 -14.78
N HIS A 98 -13.85 -12.18 -14.47
CA HIS A 98 -15.29 -12.00 -14.69
C HIS A 98 -15.98 -11.16 -13.61
N ILE A 99 -15.27 -10.79 -12.53
CA ILE A 99 -15.77 -9.92 -11.48
C ILE A 99 -15.14 -8.53 -11.67
N PRO A 100 -15.93 -7.51 -12.03
CA PRO A 100 -15.47 -6.13 -12.07
C PRO A 100 -15.02 -5.68 -10.67
N THR A 101 -13.71 -5.52 -10.48
CA THR A 101 -13.13 -5.17 -9.17
C THR A 101 -13.78 -3.95 -8.54
N GLN A 102 -13.97 -2.88 -9.31
CA GLN A 102 -14.48 -1.62 -8.78
C GLN A 102 -15.92 -1.74 -8.24
N VAL A 103 -16.75 -2.61 -8.82
CA VAL A 103 -18.11 -2.88 -8.32
C VAL A 103 -18.07 -3.48 -6.92
N ILE A 104 -17.08 -4.34 -6.65
CA ILE A 104 -16.89 -4.93 -5.32
C ILE A 104 -16.30 -3.92 -4.34
N MET A 105 -15.30 -3.13 -4.76
CA MET A 105 -14.71 -2.10 -3.90
C MET A 105 -15.74 -1.03 -3.49
N ASP A 106 -16.60 -0.59 -4.42
CA ASP A 106 -17.63 0.41 -4.16
C ASP A 106 -18.80 -0.11 -3.30
N ALA A 107 -18.91 -1.43 -3.14
CA ALA A 107 -19.90 -2.04 -2.25
C ALA A 107 -19.45 -2.04 -0.77
N ILE A 108 -18.20 -1.68 -0.49
CA ILE A 108 -17.70 -1.50 0.88
C ILE A 108 -18.18 -0.13 1.39
N PRO A 109 -18.82 -0.06 2.57
CA PRO A 109 -19.17 1.20 3.18
C PRO A 109 -17.94 2.09 3.33
N TYR A 110 -18.10 3.37 3.05
CA TYR A 110 -17.00 4.31 2.92
C TYR A 110 -16.12 4.37 4.18
N GLU A 111 -16.77 4.38 5.34
CA GLU A 111 -16.13 4.37 6.66
C GLU A 111 -15.41 3.05 7.00
N LYS A 112 -15.61 1.99 6.20
CA LYS A 112 -15.00 0.66 6.37
C LYS A 112 -13.99 0.32 5.28
N ASP A 113 -13.81 1.18 4.28
CA ASP A 113 -12.87 1.04 3.17
C ASP A 113 -11.43 1.35 3.62
N ILE A 114 -10.90 0.53 4.52
CA ILE A 114 -9.59 0.73 5.14
C ILE A 114 -8.41 0.54 4.16
N ASP A 115 -8.66 -0.03 2.98
CA ASP A 115 -7.67 -0.10 1.90
C ASP A 115 -7.72 1.16 1.01
N GLY A 116 -8.79 1.94 1.10
CA GLY A 116 -8.95 3.24 0.47
C GLY A 116 -9.14 3.18 -1.05
N LEU A 117 -9.78 2.12 -1.56
CA LEU A 117 -9.80 1.80 -2.99
C LEU A 117 -11.18 1.92 -3.65
N SER A 118 -12.22 2.27 -2.90
CA SER A 118 -13.51 2.65 -3.48
C SER A 118 -13.38 3.97 -4.24
N ASN A 119 -14.21 4.16 -5.27
CA ASN A 119 -14.29 5.39 -6.05
C ASN A 119 -14.63 6.59 -5.15
N ARG A 120 -15.44 6.37 -4.11
CA ARG A 120 -15.79 7.41 -3.14
C ARG A 120 -14.57 7.84 -2.32
N ASN A 121 -13.75 6.90 -1.87
CA ASN A 121 -12.51 7.21 -1.16
C ASN A 121 -11.50 7.90 -2.05
N GLU A 122 -11.36 7.42 -3.29
CA GLU A 122 -10.53 8.06 -4.29
C GLU A 122 -10.96 9.52 -4.51
N PHE A 123 -12.25 9.75 -4.72
CA PHE A 123 -12.81 11.09 -4.90
C PHE A 123 -12.47 12.00 -3.72
N ALA A 124 -12.68 11.52 -2.49
CA ALA A 124 -12.39 12.29 -1.27
C ALA A 124 -10.89 12.58 -1.10
N LEU A 125 -10.00 11.62 -1.40
CA LEU A 125 -8.55 11.82 -1.36
C LEU A 125 -8.10 12.97 -2.26
N TYR A 126 -8.57 12.99 -3.52
CA TYR A 126 -8.16 14.00 -4.49
C TYR A 126 -8.87 15.34 -4.33
N ASN A 127 -10.07 15.35 -3.73
CA ASN A 127 -10.88 16.54 -3.55
C ASN A 127 -10.95 17.00 -2.09
N GLY A 128 -10.16 16.44 -1.17
CA GLY A 128 -10.35 16.61 0.28
C GLY A 128 -10.28 18.04 0.83
N SER A 129 -9.83 19.03 0.06
CA SER A 129 -9.99 20.46 0.41
C SER A 129 -11.42 20.99 0.19
N ARG A 130 -12.29 20.20 -0.45
CA ARG A 130 -13.67 20.53 -0.84
C ARG A 130 -14.71 19.66 -0.16
N THR A 131 -14.30 18.63 0.57
CA THR A 131 -15.19 17.71 1.29
C THR A 131 -14.83 17.71 2.78
N LYS A 132 -15.82 17.47 3.65
CA LYS A 132 -15.58 17.24 5.09
C LYS A 132 -15.35 15.75 5.40
N ASP A 133 -15.39 14.92 4.37
CA ASP A 133 -15.34 13.46 4.48
C ASP A 133 -13.92 13.00 4.83
N LYS A 134 -13.80 12.19 5.90
CA LYS A 134 -12.55 11.51 6.25
C LYS A 134 -12.25 10.45 5.19
N PHE A 135 -11.10 10.51 4.54
CA PHE A 135 -10.65 9.50 3.57
C PHE A 135 -9.47 8.69 4.11
N PHE A 136 -9.30 7.47 3.60
CA PHE A 136 -8.14 6.64 3.83
C PHE A 136 -7.11 6.83 2.72
N VAL A 137 -5.86 7.03 3.09
CA VAL A 137 -4.76 6.91 2.13
C VAL A 137 -4.53 5.40 1.90
N PRO A 138 -4.43 4.93 0.64
CA PRO A 138 -4.18 3.52 0.37
C PRO A 138 -2.98 2.98 1.14
N ALA A 139 -3.10 1.77 1.70
CA ALA A 139 -2.17 1.29 2.72
C ALA A 139 -0.69 1.33 2.27
N THR A 140 -0.40 0.99 1.01
CA THR A 140 0.96 1.05 0.45
C THR A 140 1.41 2.50 0.22
N ALA A 141 0.54 3.39 -0.23
CA ALA A 141 0.86 4.82 -0.34
C ALA A 141 1.14 5.42 1.05
N ARG A 142 0.35 5.07 2.06
CA ARG A 142 0.58 5.46 3.46
C ARG A 142 1.92 4.93 3.97
N ALA A 143 2.28 3.68 3.65
CA ALA A 143 3.57 3.09 4.02
C ALA A 143 4.76 3.87 3.45
N VAL A 144 4.68 4.33 2.20
CA VAL A 144 5.70 5.20 1.60
C VAL A 144 5.82 6.51 2.37
N LEU A 145 4.70 7.17 2.66
CA LEU A 145 4.69 8.45 3.38
C LEU A 145 5.24 8.32 4.81
N GLU A 146 4.86 7.29 5.54
CA GLU A 146 5.35 7.05 6.90
C GLU A 146 6.83 6.69 6.93
N LEU A 147 7.33 5.94 5.94
CA LEU A 147 8.77 5.72 5.76
C LEU A 147 9.51 7.03 5.52
N MET A 148 8.99 7.88 4.63
CA MET A 148 9.59 9.19 4.35
C MET A 148 9.62 10.07 5.59
N GLU A 149 8.52 10.11 6.35
CA GLU A 149 8.44 10.85 7.61
C GLU A 149 9.43 10.34 8.64
N HIS A 150 9.48 9.02 8.86
CA HIS A 150 10.40 8.39 9.83
C HIS A 150 11.86 8.73 9.54
N TYR A 151 12.25 8.71 8.27
CA TYR A 151 13.61 9.03 7.83
C TYR A 151 13.83 10.53 7.57
N ASN A 152 12.88 11.40 7.93
CA ASN A 152 12.96 12.86 7.75
C ASN A 152 13.24 13.30 6.30
N ILE A 153 12.68 12.57 5.33
CA ILE A 153 12.82 12.86 3.90
C ILE A 153 11.90 14.04 3.54
N LYS A 154 12.50 15.22 3.36
CA LYS A 154 11.77 16.43 2.95
C LYS A 154 11.53 16.45 1.44
N VAL A 155 10.29 16.72 1.04
CA VAL A 155 9.86 16.76 -0.37
C VAL A 155 9.63 18.18 -0.90
N GLU A 156 9.47 19.17 -0.02
CA GLU A 156 9.27 20.57 -0.40
C GLU A 156 10.42 21.07 -1.28
N ASP A 157 10.09 21.74 -2.38
CA ASP A 157 11.01 22.24 -3.40
C ASP A 157 11.89 21.17 -4.08
N LYS A 158 11.61 19.88 -3.87
CA LYS A 158 12.32 18.76 -4.54
C LYS A 158 11.65 18.33 -5.82
N ARG A 159 12.45 17.85 -6.76
CA ARG A 159 11.96 17.12 -7.94
C ARG A 159 11.71 15.67 -7.56
N VAL A 160 10.46 15.22 -7.70
CA VAL A 160 10.08 13.84 -7.39
C VAL A 160 9.58 13.15 -8.64
N ALA A 161 10.21 12.02 -8.99
CA ALA A 161 9.73 11.12 -10.02
C ALA A 161 8.91 10.01 -9.38
N VAL A 162 7.68 9.81 -9.84
CA VAL A 162 6.84 8.67 -9.45
C VAL A 162 6.63 7.79 -10.67
N ILE A 163 7.14 6.56 -10.63
CA ILE A 163 7.04 5.59 -11.71
C ILE A 163 5.94 4.59 -11.36
N GLY A 164 4.97 4.43 -12.25
CA GLY A 164 3.75 3.68 -12.03
C GLY A 164 2.55 4.59 -11.76
N ARG A 165 1.37 4.16 -12.22
CA ARG A 165 0.12 4.93 -12.17
C ARG A 165 -1.03 4.20 -11.48
N SER A 166 -0.73 3.15 -10.73
CA SER A 166 -1.75 2.36 -10.03
C SER A 166 -2.51 3.20 -9.01
N TYR A 167 -3.78 2.85 -8.79
CA TYR A 167 -4.62 3.42 -7.73
C TYR A 167 -4.12 3.08 -6.32
N LEU A 168 -3.34 2.00 -6.19
CA LEU A 168 -2.76 1.54 -4.92
C LEU A 168 -1.60 2.40 -4.43
N VAL A 169 -0.79 2.94 -5.36
CA VAL A 169 0.49 3.59 -5.02
C VAL A 169 0.77 4.82 -5.86
N GLY A 170 0.98 4.65 -7.16
CA GLY A 170 1.57 5.71 -7.99
C GLY A 170 0.73 6.99 -8.02
N LYS A 171 -0.56 6.85 -8.34
CA LYS A 171 -1.49 7.98 -8.40
C LYS A 171 -1.69 8.69 -7.04
N PRO A 172 -1.96 7.99 -5.92
CA PRO A 172 -2.13 8.67 -4.63
C PRO A 172 -0.83 9.31 -4.11
N VAL A 173 0.32 8.63 -4.22
CA VAL A 173 1.60 9.17 -3.77
C VAL A 173 1.98 10.43 -4.55
N ALA A 174 1.85 10.41 -5.87
CA ALA A 174 2.15 11.58 -6.70
C ALA A 174 1.31 12.81 -6.31
N HIS A 175 0.03 12.62 -6.03
CA HIS A 175 -0.85 13.71 -5.61
C HIS A 175 -0.52 14.25 -4.23
N ILE A 176 -0.31 13.37 -3.24
CA ILE A 176 -0.02 13.78 -1.86
C ILE A 176 1.31 14.53 -1.81
N ILE A 177 2.36 13.99 -2.43
CA ILE A 177 3.69 14.62 -2.47
C ILE A 177 3.65 15.98 -3.18
N LYS A 178 2.85 16.12 -4.24
CA LYS A 178 2.65 17.41 -4.90
C LYS A 178 2.00 18.44 -3.95
N ARG A 179 1.03 18.02 -3.14
CA ARG A 179 0.42 18.88 -2.11
C ARG A 179 1.37 19.25 -0.99
N MET A 180 2.41 18.46 -0.75
CA MET A 180 3.49 18.74 0.21
C MET A 180 4.57 19.71 -0.34
N GLY A 181 4.33 20.35 -1.51
CA GLY A 181 5.23 21.37 -2.06
C GLY A 181 6.30 20.86 -3.02
N ALA A 182 6.22 19.60 -3.44
CA ALA A 182 7.18 19.03 -4.38
C ALA A 182 6.83 19.29 -5.85
N SER A 183 7.86 19.36 -6.70
CA SER A 183 7.71 19.29 -8.16
C SER A 183 7.64 17.82 -8.61
N VAL A 184 6.42 17.30 -8.76
CA VAL A 184 6.20 15.90 -9.13
C VAL A 184 6.04 15.69 -10.64
N ALA A 185 6.76 14.71 -11.20
CA ALA A 185 6.57 14.16 -12.53
C ALA A 185 6.23 12.65 -12.44
N THR A 186 5.27 12.20 -13.22
CA THR A 186 4.83 10.80 -13.25
C THR A 186 5.29 10.11 -14.52
N TYR A 187 5.70 8.85 -14.41
CA TYR A 187 6.19 8.00 -15.49
C TYR A 187 5.44 6.67 -15.50
N ASP A 188 5.19 6.11 -16.67
CA ASP A 188 4.50 4.83 -16.84
C ASP A 188 4.98 4.07 -18.09
N GLU A 189 4.35 2.94 -18.39
CA GLU A 189 4.65 2.09 -19.55
C GLU A 189 4.48 2.80 -20.91
N HIS A 190 3.75 3.91 -20.98
CA HIS A 190 3.53 4.68 -22.19
C HIS A 190 4.50 5.87 -22.31
N THR A 191 4.81 6.55 -21.21
CA THR A 191 5.78 7.65 -21.23
C THR A 191 7.22 7.16 -21.25
N GLY A 192 7.46 5.93 -20.79
CA GLY A 192 8.78 5.43 -20.42
C GLY A 192 9.35 6.19 -19.22
N ILE A 193 10.61 5.90 -18.86
CA ILE A 193 11.30 6.44 -17.67
C ILE A 193 12.41 7.45 -17.98
N LYS A 194 12.46 7.98 -19.20
CA LYS A 194 13.47 8.99 -19.58
C LYS A 194 13.19 10.30 -18.83
N GLY A 195 14.22 10.86 -18.18
CA GLY A 195 14.12 12.08 -17.41
C GLY A 195 14.01 11.86 -15.90
N VAL A 196 13.79 10.62 -15.45
CA VAL A 196 13.82 10.23 -14.02
C VAL A 196 15.16 10.59 -13.39
N GLU A 197 16.26 10.57 -14.14
CA GLU A 197 17.61 10.92 -13.70
C GLU A 197 17.77 12.39 -13.27
N ASN A 198 16.74 13.23 -13.46
CA ASN A 198 16.71 14.61 -13.00
C ASN A 198 16.04 14.79 -11.62
N ALA A 199 15.46 13.74 -11.06
CA ALA A 199 14.75 13.77 -9.79
C ALA A 199 15.69 13.66 -8.59
N ASP A 200 15.36 14.38 -7.51
CA ASP A 200 16.03 14.25 -6.22
C ASP A 200 15.50 13.03 -5.45
N ILE A 201 14.24 12.66 -5.68
CA ILE A 201 13.57 11.51 -5.07
C ILE A 201 12.89 10.71 -6.18
N VAL A 202 13.12 9.40 -6.20
CA VAL A 202 12.50 8.46 -7.14
C VAL A 202 11.66 7.46 -6.36
N ILE A 203 10.37 7.39 -6.65
CA ILE A 203 9.43 6.42 -6.07
C ILE A 203 8.98 5.49 -7.19
N VAL A 204 9.23 4.19 -7.05
CA VAL A 204 9.01 3.21 -8.12
C VAL A 204 7.99 2.17 -7.67
N ALA A 205 6.89 2.06 -8.40
CA ALA A 205 5.79 1.11 -8.19
C ALA A 205 5.24 0.63 -9.55
N ALA A 206 6.13 0.19 -10.42
CA ALA A 206 5.84 -0.26 -11.77
C ALA A 206 5.43 -1.74 -11.82
N GLY A 207 5.89 -2.56 -10.87
CA GLY A 207 5.69 -4.02 -10.90
C GLY A 207 6.49 -4.69 -12.02
N GLU A 208 7.69 -4.16 -12.29
CA GLU A 208 8.62 -4.69 -13.29
C GLU A 208 10.01 -4.81 -12.67
N ALA A 209 10.47 -6.05 -12.50
CA ALA A 209 11.72 -6.34 -11.82
C ALA A 209 12.91 -5.62 -12.48
N LYS A 210 13.68 -4.88 -11.68
CA LYS A 210 14.93 -4.22 -12.10
C LYS A 210 14.78 -3.25 -13.29
N LEU A 211 13.60 -2.66 -13.46
CA LEU A 211 13.32 -1.62 -14.46
C LEU A 211 14.26 -0.42 -14.32
N VAL A 212 14.44 0.09 -13.10
CA VAL A 212 15.29 1.26 -12.82
C VAL A 212 16.72 0.82 -12.51
N LYS A 213 17.68 1.39 -13.23
CA LYS A 213 19.11 1.08 -13.11
C LYS A 213 19.93 2.33 -12.88
N GLU A 214 21.23 2.15 -12.66
CA GLU A 214 22.22 3.22 -12.43
C GLU A 214 22.09 4.46 -13.35
N PRO A 215 21.89 4.34 -14.68
CA PRO A 215 21.75 5.52 -15.55
C PRO A 215 20.46 6.31 -15.35
N ASN A 216 19.44 5.71 -14.74
CA ASN A 216 18.11 6.31 -14.56
C ASN A 216 18.00 7.13 -13.26
N VAL A 217 19.01 7.09 -12.38
CA VAL A 217 18.99 7.77 -11.09
C VAL A 217 20.04 8.87 -11.03
N LYS A 218 19.67 10.00 -10.39
CA LYS A 218 20.58 11.10 -10.11
C LYS A 218 21.59 10.70 -9.04
N GLU A 219 22.84 11.17 -9.16
CA GLU A 219 23.82 11.09 -8.07
C GLU A 219 23.25 11.73 -6.79
N GLY A 220 23.32 11.01 -5.66
CA GLY A 220 22.79 11.45 -4.39
C GLY A 220 21.26 11.44 -4.28
N ALA A 221 20.53 10.82 -5.22
CA ALA A 221 19.07 10.68 -5.11
C ALA A 221 18.65 9.81 -3.92
N ILE A 222 17.40 9.98 -3.50
CA ILE A 222 16.71 9.05 -2.61
C ILE A 222 15.80 8.16 -3.45
N VAL A 223 15.88 6.84 -3.23
CA VAL A 223 15.09 5.86 -3.99
C VAL A 223 14.16 5.10 -3.06
N ILE A 224 12.87 5.10 -3.36
CA ILE A 224 11.84 4.32 -2.67
C ILE A 224 11.29 3.31 -3.65
N ASP A 225 11.77 2.08 -3.53
CA ASP A 225 11.33 0.91 -4.27
C ASP A 225 10.15 0.25 -3.56
N VAL A 226 8.98 0.39 -4.16
CA VAL A 226 7.71 -0.21 -3.72
C VAL A 226 7.48 -1.57 -4.38
N GLY A 227 8.23 -1.87 -5.45
CA GLY A 227 8.10 -3.08 -6.25
C GLY A 227 8.28 -4.33 -5.41
N THR A 228 7.49 -5.35 -5.72
CA THR A 228 7.62 -6.67 -5.10
C THR A 228 7.34 -7.71 -6.17
N ASN A 229 8.40 -8.12 -6.86
CA ASN A 229 8.39 -9.04 -7.97
C ASN A 229 8.90 -10.40 -7.49
N LEU A 230 8.06 -11.43 -7.62
CA LEU A 230 8.45 -12.81 -7.34
C LEU A 230 9.24 -13.35 -8.53
N ASP A 231 10.33 -14.06 -8.25
CA ASP A 231 11.08 -14.77 -9.28
C ASP A 231 10.29 -16.01 -9.74
N ASP A 232 10.05 -16.10 -11.06
CA ASP A 232 9.27 -17.19 -11.67
C ASP A 232 9.94 -18.58 -11.51
N HIS A 233 11.25 -18.61 -11.27
CA HIS A 233 12.03 -19.83 -11.10
C HIS A 233 12.35 -20.13 -9.63
N LEU A 234 12.32 -19.10 -8.77
CA LEU A 234 12.61 -19.20 -7.34
C LEU A 234 11.48 -18.53 -6.52
N PRO A 235 10.43 -19.27 -6.13
CA PRO A 235 9.19 -18.70 -5.58
C PRO A 235 9.31 -17.95 -4.23
N ASP A 236 10.48 -17.97 -3.60
CA ASP A 236 10.78 -17.22 -2.37
C ASP A 236 11.79 -16.08 -2.59
N VAL A 237 12.31 -15.91 -3.81
CA VAL A 237 13.17 -14.78 -4.16
C VAL A 237 12.30 -13.63 -4.61
N ILE A 238 12.44 -12.51 -3.91
CA ILE A 238 11.72 -11.27 -4.17
C ILE A 238 12.73 -10.23 -4.62
N SER A 239 12.40 -9.54 -5.70
CA SER A 239 13.15 -8.38 -6.19
C SER A 239 12.26 -7.16 -6.30
N GLY A 240 12.86 -5.98 -6.21
CA GLY A 240 12.16 -4.72 -6.40
C GLY A 240 12.09 -4.30 -7.87
N ASP A 241 11.51 -3.14 -8.11
CA ASP A 241 11.49 -2.52 -9.44
C ASP A 241 12.84 -1.84 -9.77
N VAL A 242 13.72 -1.70 -8.77
CA VAL A 242 15.04 -1.11 -8.90
C VAL A 242 16.11 -2.21 -8.84
N ASP A 243 17.09 -2.14 -9.75
CA ASP A 243 18.31 -2.94 -9.66
C ASP A 243 19.20 -2.37 -8.55
N PHE A 244 18.91 -2.80 -7.31
CA PHE A 244 19.56 -2.34 -6.09
C PHE A 244 21.09 -2.33 -6.19
N GLU A 245 21.67 -3.43 -6.69
CA GLU A 245 23.12 -3.58 -6.80
C GLU A 245 23.72 -2.57 -7.77
N SER A 246 23.01 -2.22 -8.84
CA SER A 246 23.48 -1.22 -9.80
C SER A 246 23.44 0.20 -9.24
N VAL A 247 22.47 0.53 -8.37
CA VAL A 247 22.24 1.92 -7.93
C VAL A 247 22.86 2.26 -6.58
N LYS A 248 23.13 1.27 -5.71
CA LYS A 248 23.45 1.48 -4.30
C LYS A 248 24.62 2.43 -4.02
N ASP A 249 25.62 2.45 -4.90
CA ASP A 249 26.81 3.29 -4.71
C ASP A 249 26.61 4.74 -5.18
N LYS A 250 25.52 5.01 -5.92
CA LYS A 250 25.17 6.30 -6.53
C LYS A 250 24.15 7.10 -5.72
N VAL A 251 23.35 6.44 -4.89
CA VAL A 251 22.21 7.06 -4.20
C VAL A 251 22.55 7.43 -2.75
N ALA A 252 21.92 8.50 -2.26
CA ALA A 252 22.06 8.92 -0.87
C ALA A 252 21.32 7.97 0.08
N ALA A 253 20.14 7.48 -0.33
CA ALA A 253 19.36 6.52 0.43
C ALA A 253 18.49 5.63 -0.48
N ILE A 254 18.20 4.41 -0.03
CA ILE A 254 17.33 3.47 -0.75
C ILE A 254 16.57 2.53 0.19
N THR A 255 15.34 2.19 -0.15
CA THR A 255 14.62 1.08 0.50
C THR A 255 15.08 -0.27 -0.04
N PRO A 256 15.41 -1.25 0.81
CA PRO A 256 15.76 -2.59 0.35
C PRO A 256 14.50 -3.35 -0.08
N VAL A 257 14.64 -4.30 -1.01
CA VAL A 257 13.59 -5.26 -1.34
C VAL A 257 14.17 -6.68 -1.26
N PRO A 258 13.65 -7.55 -0.37
CA PRO A 258 12.61 -7.28 0.64
C PRO A 258 13.10 -6.40 1.81
N GLY A 259 12.17 -5.91 2.64
CA GLY A 259 12.49 -5.24 3.91
C GLY A 259 12.29 -3.72 3.93
N GLY A 260 11.95 -3.11 2.79
CA GLY A 260 11.60 -1.70 2.64
C GLY A 260 10.11 -1.44 2.86
N VAL A 261 9.37 -1.15 1.80
CA VAL A 261 7.95 -0.73 1.89
C VAL A 261 7.02 -1.87 2.34
N GLY A 262 7.24 -3.11 1.86
CA GLY A 262 6.34 -4.24 2.10
C GLY A 262 5.99 -4.53 3.58
N PRO A 263 6.97 -4.58 4.52
CA PRO A 263 6.68 -4.75 5.94
C PRO A 263 5.71 -3.71 6.53
N MET A 264 5.75 -2.47 6.03
CA MET A 264 4.93 -1.35 6.48
C MET A 264 3.51 -1.40 5.93
N THR A 265 3.29 -1.96 4.73
CA THR A 265 1.95 -2.01 4.09
C THR A 265 0.88 -2.60 5.01
N VAL A 266 1.15 -3.74 5.66
CA VAL A 266 0.16 -4.37 6.56
C VAL A 266 -0.04 -3.57 7.84
N VAL A 267 1.01 -2.91 8.34
CA VAL A 267 0.89 -2.05 9.52
C VAL A 267 0.03 -0.84 9.20
N CYS A 268 0.28 -0.16 8.09
CA CYS A 268 -0.50 0.99 7.64
C CYS A 268 -1.96 0.64 7.34
N LEU A 269 -2.23 -0.56 6.83
CA LEU A 269 -3.60 -1.08 6.69
C LEU A 269 -4.30 -1.18 8.05
N LEU A 270 -3.64 -1.73 9.06
CA LEU A 270 -4.21 -1.86 10.40
C LEU A 270 -4.31 -0.49 11.10
N LYS A 271 -3.43 0.47 10.79
CA LYS A 271 -3.58 1.86 11.22
C LYS A 271 -4.83 2.51 10.60
N ASN A 272 -5.10 2.29 9.30
CA ASN A 272 -6.35 2.75 8.68
C ASN A 272 -7.58 2.16 9.38
N LEU A 273 -7.55 0.88 9.75
CA LEU A 273 -8.62 0.24 10.53
C LEU A 273 -8.81 0.87 11.91
N VAL A 274 -7.73 1.18 12.64
CA VAL A 274 -7.86 1.84 13.94
C VAL A 274 -8.37 3.28 13.76
N ASP A 275 -7.92 3.97 12.71
CA ASP A 275 -8.39 5.32 12.38
C ASP A 275 -9.87 5.35 11.97
N SER A 276 -10.42 4.26 11.42
CA SER A 276 -11.86 4.16 11.09
C SER A 276 -12.77 4.09 12.31
N ILE A 277 -12.21 3.67 13.46
CA ILE A 277 -12.94 3.53 14.73
C ILE A 277 -12.90 4.82 15.57
N LYS A 278 -11.98 5.73 15.27
CA LYS A 278 -11.82 7.03 15.96
C LYS A 278 -12.78 8.10 15.44
#